data_AF-A0A8H4XV44-F1
#
_entry.id   AF-A0A8H4XV44-F1
#
_cell.length_a   1.000
_cell.length_b   1.000
_cell.length_c   1.000
_cell.angle_alpha   90.00
_cell.angle_beta   90.00
_cell.angle_gamma   90.00
#
_symmetry.space_group_name_H-M   'P 1'
#
loop_
_entity.id
_entity.type
_entity.pdbx_description
1 polymer ?
#
loop_
_entity_poly.entity_id
_entity_poly.type
_entity_poly.pdbx_seq_one_letter_code
_entity_poly.pdbx_strand_id
1 'polypeptide(L)'
;MFPPAGPSNGGPARGSGSYGTTGQPAVVYLPAGTYLMSGSIQLLVGTVLVGDPINPPTLKAASSFPNDHIIYAKDPNYGGTINFYIGIKNIIIDSTAVDGATSIALLDWTVSQATQLANVVFNMPDYSTGHVGVTSQYDSNSNIILNDLTFNGGAYGLKLSGQQWILKNIKTSGTTTGISAGGFSVVCQACSFEYAATGIAATGVSGTVTVVDSSGLDLGVFLSGTNSGGAGNSVVLENVSYSGTTVQMSGSTVLSGSVTDTWVYGDL
;
A
#
# COMPACT_ATOMS: atom_id res chain seq x y z
N MET A 1 -13.57 -12.92 31.05
CA MET A 1 -14.24 -13.49 29.86
C MET A 1 -15.20 -12.43 29.34
N PHE A 2 -14.78 -11.60 28.38
CA PHE A 2 -15.67 -10.59 27.80
C PHE A 2 -16.61 -11.32 26.81
N PRO A 3 -17.94 -11.16 26.93
CA PRO A 3 -18.83 -11.75 25.95
C PRO A 3 -18.57 -11.09 24.59
N PRO A 4 -18.66 -11.83 23.47
CA PRO A 4 -18.63 -11.22 22.15
C PRO A 4 -19.87 -10.34 22.04
N ALA A 5 -19.69 -9.03 22.11
CA ALA A 5 -20.71 -8.04 21.79
C ALA A 5 -20.88 -7.99 20.27
N GLY A 6 -21.49 -9.01 19.71
CA GLY A 6 -22.05 -8.99 18.36
C GLY A 6 -23.52 -8.56 18.42
N PRO A 7 -24.07 -8.00 17.31
CA PRO A 7 -25.49 -7.67 17.22
C PRO A 7 -26.41 -8.90 17.46
N SER A 8 -25.90 -10.12 17.27
CA SER A 8 -26.62 -11.37 17.59
C SER A 8 -26.87 -11.60 19.08
N ASN A 9 -26.17 -10.88 19.98
CA ASN A 9 -26.32 -10.98 21.43
C ASN A 9 -27.02 -9.75 22.04
N GLY A 10 -27.73 -8.95 21.23
CA GLY A 10 -28.42 -7.74 21.70
C GLY A 10 -27.51 -6.54 21.99
N GLY A 11 -26.25 -6.58 21.53
CA GLY A 11 -25.34 -5.45 21.60
C GLY A 11 -25.63 -4.39 20.52
N PRO A 12 -25.26 -3.11 20.73
CA PRO A 12 -25.29 -2.06 19.73
C PRO A 12 -24.58 -2.46 18.43
N ALA A 13 -25.09 -1.98 17.29
CA ALA A 13 -24.46 -2.19 15.99
C ALA A 13 -23.02 -1.64 15.97
N ARG A 14 -22.11 -2.30 15.25
CA ARG A 14 -20.67 -1.95 15.29
C ARG A 14 -20.36 -0.50 14.86
N GLY A 15 -21.20 0.10 14.03
CA GLY A 15 -21.09 1.51 13.63
C GLY A 15 -21.75 2.52 14.58
N SER A 16 -22.28 2.10 15.73
CA SER A 16 -23.01 3.00 16.64
C SER A 16 -22.11 3.81 17.58
N GLY A 17 -20.82 3.46 17.69
CA GLY A 17 -19.88 4.08 18.62
C GLY A 17 -20.15 3.81 20.11
N SER A 18 -21.11 2.95 20.44
CA SER A 18 -21.63 2.80 21.82
C SER A 18 -20.64 2.21 22.83
N TYR A 19 -19.53 1.62 22.38
CA TYR A 19 -18.47 1.11 23.25
C TYR A 19 -17.10 1.75 22.95
N GLY A 20 -17.08 2.90 22.28
CA GLY A 20 -15.85 3.55 21.85
C GLY A 20 -15.04 2.73 20.83
N THR A 21 -13.77 3.07 20.65
CA THR A 21 -12.88 2.48 19.62
C THR A 21 -12.30 1.12 20.00
N THR A 22 -12.17 0.81 21.28
CA THR A 22 -11.50 -0.42 21.75
C THR A 22 -12.46 -1.46 22.33
N GLY A 23 -13.74 -1.11 22.53
CA GLY A 23 -14.75 -1.99 23.10
C GLY A 23 -15.49 -2.88 22.09
N GLN A 24 -15.22 -2.73 20.78
CA GLN A 24 -15.90 -3.44 19.69
C GLN A 24 -14.95 -4.10 18.66
N PRO A 25 -13.95 -4.90 19.11
CA PRO A 25 -13.08 -5.60 18.17
C PRO A 25 -13.87 -6.63 17.37
N ALA A 26 -13.55 -6.77 16.09
CA ALA A 26 -14.13 -7.78 15.22
C ALA A 26 -13.03 -8.46 14.40
N VAL A 27 -12.92 -9.78 14.53
CA VAL A 27 -12.10 -10.60 13.65
C VAL A 27 -13.02 -11.26 12.64
N VAL A 28 -12.83 -10.95 11.37
CA VAL A 28 -13.59 -11.52 10.25
C VAL A 28 -12.70 -12.51 9.55
N TYR A 29 -13.04 -13.79 9.65
CA TYR A 29 -12.35 -14.86 8.94
C TYR A 29 -13.00 -15.13 7.58
N LEU A 30 -12.17 -15.20 6.53
CA LEU A 30 -12.59 -15.58 5.19
C LEU A 30 -11.99 -16.95 4.83
N PRO A 31 -12.81 -18.01 4.77
CA PRO A 31 -12.39 -19.30 4.22
C PRO A 31 -11.91 -19.19 2.77
N ALA A 32 -11.14 -20.17 2.32
CA ALA A 32 -10.73 -20.28 0.92
C ALA A 32 -11.93 -20.19 -0.04
N GLY A 33 -11.77 -19.41 -1.12
CA GLY A 33 -12.82 -19.22 -2.11
C GLY A 33 -12.64 -17.94 -2.91
N THR A 34 -13.53 -17.75 -3.89
CA THR A 34 -13.65 -16.48 -4.62
C THR A 34 -14.97 -15.82 -4.25
N TYR A 35 -14.88 -14.60 -3.72
CA TYR A 35 -16.00 -13.76 -3.33
C TYR A 35 -16.19 -12.71 -4.41
N LEU A 36 -17.28 -12.81 -5.17
CA LEU A 36 -17.63 -11.80 -6.16
C LEU A 36 -18.14 -10.55 -5.43
N MET A 37 -17.43 -9.44 -5.65
CA MET A 37 -17.69 -8.15 -5.05
C MET A 37 -18.53 -7.30 -6.01
N SER A 38 -19.76 -6.99 -5.62
CA SER A 38 -20.64 -6.04 -6.33
C SER A 38 -20.76 -4.68 -5.62
N GLY A 39 -19.98 -4.47 -4.56
CA GLY A 39 -19.90 -3.25 -3.77
C GLY A 39 -18.74 -3.31 -2.79
N SER A 40 -18.42 -2.18 -2.17
CA SER A 40 -17.25 -2.06 -1.30
C SER A 40 -17.45 -2.66 0.08
N ILE A 41 -16.34 -3.06 0.71
CA ILE A 41 -16.27 -3.37 2.13
C ILE A 41 -15.81 -2.12 2.88
N GLN A 42 -16.55 -1.72 3.91
CA GLN A 42 -16.14 -0.67 4.85
C GLN A 42 -15.63 -1.30 6.14
N LEU A 43 -14.36 -1.05 6.49
CA LEU A 43 -13.81 -1.44 7.79
C LEU A 43 -13.99 -0.29 8.79
N LEU A 44 -14.13 -0.66 10.05
CA LEU A 44 -14.17 0.28 11.19
C LEU A 44 -12.96 0.02 12.11
N VAL A 45 -12.63 0.97 12.98
CA VAL A 45 -11.56 0.79 13.97
C VAL A 45 -11.78 -0.52 14.77
N GLY A 46 -10.70 -1.29 14.95
CA GLY A 46 -10.75 -2.60 15.61
C GLY A 46 -11.18 -3.77 14.70
N THR A 47 -11.22 -3.60 13.37
CA THR A 47 -11.50 -4.72 12.44
C THR A 47 -10.21 -5.41 12.03
N VAL A 48 -10.18 -6.74 12.12
CA VAL A 48 -9.13 -7.55 11.50
C VAL A 48 -9.77 -8.51 10.50
N LEU A 49 -9.49 -8.32 9.22
CA LEU A 49 -9.89 -9.22 8.14
C LEU A 49 -8.76 -10.23 7.89
N VAL A 50 -9.05 -11.51 8.05
CA VAL A 50 -8.07 -12.59 7.92
C VAL A 50 -8.57 -13.65 6.96
N GLY A 51 -7.86 -13.85 5.87
CA GLY A 51 -8.10 -14.99 4.99
C GLY A 51 -7.43 -16.28 5.48
N ASP A 52 -7.88 -17.40 4.92
CA ASP A 52 -7.24 -18.70 5.04
C ASP A 52 -5.74 -18.60 4.67
N PRO A 53 -4.81 -18.93 5.58
CA PRO A 53 -3.38 -18.76 5.34
C PRO A 53 -2.78 -19.78 4.37
N ILE A 54 -3.47 -20.91 4.12
CA ILE A 54 -3.01 -21.97 3.21
C ILE A 54 -3.50 -21.68 1.80
N ASN A 55 -4.78 -21.29 1.68
CA ASN A 55 -5.41 -20.96 0.40
C ASN A 55 -6.10 -19.57 0.49
N PRO A 56 -5.34 -18.46 0.36
CA PRO A 56 -5.87 -17.11 0.48
C PRO A 56 -7.13 -16.89 -0.38
N PRO A 57 -8.24 -16.41 0.19
CA PRO A 57 -9.43 -16.10 -0.57
C PRO A 57 -9.24 -14.90 -1.48
N THR A 58 -9.95 -14.91 -2.60
CA THR A 58 -9.97 -13.80 -3.57
C THR A 58 -11.23 -12.97 -3.43
N LEU A 59 -11.07 -11.67 -3.21
CA LEU A 59 -12.12 -10.66 -3.32
C LEU A 59 -12.07 -10.11 -4.75
N LYS A 60 -12.98 -10.59 -5.60
CA LYS A 60 -12.99 -10.31 -7.04
C LYS A 60 -14.01 -9.23 -7.37
N ALA A 61 -13.58 -8.05 -7.80
CA ALA A 61 -14.50 -7.03 -8.31
C ALA A 61 -15.27 -7.56 -9.53
N ALA A 62 -16.60 -7.37 -9.52
CA ALA A 62 -17.42 -7.54 -10.70
C ALA A 62 -16.98 -6.56 -11.80
N SER A 63 -17.17 -6.91 -13.07
CA SER A 63 -16.79 -6.02 -14.18
C SER A 63 -17.52 -4.67 -14.16
N SER A 64 -18.71 -4.63 -13.57
CA SER A 64 -19.52 -3.43 -13.36
C SER A 64 -19.40 -2.90 -11.92
N PHE A 65 -18.25 -3.05 -11.27
CA PHE A 65 -18.06 -2.59 -9.90
C PHE A 65 -18.37 -1.09 -9.77
N PRO A 66 -19.25 -0.66 -8.85
CA PRO A 66 -19.83 0.68 -8.90
C PRO A 66 -19.02 1.77 -8.20
N ASN A 67 -18.03 1.38 -7.38
CA ASN A 67 -17.34 2.30 -6.47
C ASN A 67 -15.87 2.47 -6.85
N ASP A 68 -15.25 3.52 -6.32
CA ASP A 68 -13.83 3.84 -6.55
C ASP A 68 -12.87 3.03 -5.68
N HIS A 69 -13.36 2.29 -4.68
CA HIS A 69 -12.55 1.37 -3.86
C HIS A 69 -13.21 0.02 -3.63
N ILE A 70 -12.45 -1.09 -3.66
CA ILE A 70 -12.98 -2.40 -3.25
C ILE A 70 -13.10 -2.48 -1.72
N ILE A 71 -12.09 -1.98 -1.00
CA ILE A 71 -12.08 -1.93 0.47
C ILE A 71 -11.72 -0.53 0.93
N TYR A 72 -12.56 0.04 1.79
CA TYR A 72 -12.26 1.21 2.60
C TYR A 72 -11.74 0.73 3.97
N ALA A 73 -10.43 0.78 4.20
CA ALA A 73 -9.86 0.43 5.50
C ALA A 73 -9.77 1.62 6.46
N LYS A 74 -10.26 2.79 6.08
CA LYS A 74 -10.41 3.96 6.97
C LYS A 74 -11.81 3.99 7.56
N ASP A 75 -11.92 3.97 8.89
CA ASP A 75 -13.17 4.27 9.58
C ASP A 75 -13.57 5.73 9.30
N PRO A 76 -14.77 5.98 8.72
CA PRO A 76 -15.20 7.32 8.36
C PRO A 76 -15.49 8.21 9.58
N ASN A 77 -15.67 7.64 10.77
CA ASN A 77 -15.95 8.40 11.99
C ASN A 77 -14.72 9.07 12.61
N TYR A 78 -13.52 8.74 12.10
CA TYR A 78 -12.25 9.19 12.65
C TYR A 78 -11.37 9.81 11.56
N GLY A 79 -10.54 10.79 11.93
CA GLY A 79 -9.46 11.28 11.08
C GLY A 79 -8.43 10.18 10.80
N GLY A 80 -7.66 10.32 9.72
CA GLY A 80 -6.65 9.33 9.34
C GLY A 80 -5.57 9.13 10.41
N THR A 81 -5.17 10.22 11.09
CA THR A 81 -4.16 10.21 12.18
C THR A 81 -4.58 9.45 13.43
N ILE A 82 -5.88 9.15 13.58
CA ILE A 82 -6.45 8.41 14.72
C ILE A 82 -7.19 7.14 14.29
N ASN A 83 -6.99 6.70 13.05
CA ASN A 83 -7.49 5.42 12.55
C ASN A 83 -6.51 4.30 12.93
N PHE A 84 -6.76 3.62 14.05
CA PHE A 84 -5.90 2.59 14.60
C PHE A 84 -6.55 1.20 14.55
N TYR A 85 -5.78 0.15 14.85
CA TYR A 85 -6.30 -1.21 15.10
C TYR A 85 -7.10 -1.83 13.94
N ILE A 86 -6.73 -1.50 12.70
CA ILE A 86 -7.29 -2.10 11.49
C ILE A 86 -6.25 -3.03 10.88
N GLY A 87 -6.68 -4.25 10.54
CA GLY A 87 -5.81 -5.30 10.02
C GLY A 87 -6.41 -5.99 8.80
N ILE A 88 -5.58 -6.28 7.81
CA ILE A 88 -5.88 -7.16 6.68
C ILE A 88 -4.69 -8.10 6.48
N LYS A 89 -4.96 -9.41 6.40
CA LYS A 89 -3.93 -10.37 6.03
C LYS A 89 -4.44 -11.60 5.28
N ASN A 90 -3.55 -12.19 4.48
CA ASN A 90 -3.76 -13.45 3.76
C ASN A 90 -4.94 -13.40 2.79
N ILE A 91 -5.07 -12.35 1.98
CA ILE A 91 -6.14 -12.25 0.98
C ILE A 91 -5.58 -11.85 -0.38
N ILE A 92 -6.36 -12.10 -1.42
CA ILE A 92 -6.13 -11.59 -2.77
C ILE A 92 -7.24 -10.58 -3.07
N ILE A 93 -6.88 -9.40 -3.55
CA ILE A 93 -7.83 -8.40 -4.04
C ILE A 93 -7.64 -8.30 -5.55
N ASP A 94 -8.70 -8.56 -6.32
CA ASP A 94 -8.62 -8.71 -7.76
C ASP A 94 -9.60 -7.80 -8.48
N SER A 95 -9.06 -6.90 -9.30
CA SER A 95 -9.79 -5.94 -10.13
C SER A 95 -9.69 -6.23 -11.62
N THR A 96 -9.09 -7.35 -12.04
CA THR A 96 -8.79 -7.63 -13.46
C THR A 96 -10.02 -7.79 -14.36
N ALA A 97 -11.23 -7.87 -13.78
CA ALA A 97 -12.49 -7.85 -14.54
C ALA A 97 -13.02 -6.44 -14.81
N VAL A 98 -12.51 -5.42 -14.11
CA VAL A 98 -12.86 -4.01 -14.32
C VAL A 98 -11.99 -3.45 -15.45
N ASP A 99 -12.57 -2.61 -16.32
CA ASP A 99 -11.87 -1.99 -17.44
C ASP A 99 -10.62 -1.23 -16.96
N GLY A 100 -9.46 -1.49 -17.56
CA GLY A 100 -8.17 -0.98 -17.07
C GLY A 100 -8.00 0.54 -17.12
N ALA A 101 -8.86 1.27 -17.83
CA ALA A 101 -8.88 2.73 -17.81
C ALA A 101 -9.75 3.31 -16.69
N THR A 102 -10.55 2.47 -16.01
CA THR A 102 -11.38 2.88 -14.88
C THR A 102 -10.51 3.31 -13.71
N SER A 103 -10.81 4.47 -13.13
CA SER A 103 -10.17 4.91 -11.89
C SER A 103 -10.74 4.12 -10.71
N ILE A 104 -9.94 3.20 -10.16
CA ILE A 104 -10.31 2.39 -9.00
C ILE A 104 -9.06 2.09 -8.17
N ALA A 105 -9.18 2.16 -6.85
CA ALA A 105 -8.18 1.62 -5.94
C ALA A 105 -8.68 0.31 -5.33
N LEU A 106 -7.82 -0.67 -5.15
CA LEU A 106 -8.22 -1.94 -4.54
C LEU A 106 -8.39 -1.76 -3.03
N LEU A 107 -7.58 -0.90 -2.43
CA LEU A 107 -7.58 -0.65 -1.00
C LEU A 107 -7.28 0.82 -0.69
N ASP A 108 -8.18 1.46 0.05
CA ASP A 108 -7.82 2.65 0.83
C ASP A 108 -7.21 2.21 2.16
N TRP A 109 -6.02 2.72 2.46
CA TRP A 109 -5.25 2.48 3.67
C TRP A 109 -4.85 3.79 4.35
N THR A 110 -5.79 4.73 4.42
CA THR A 110 -5.64 6.00 5.15
C THR A 110 -5.78 5.78 6.67
N VAL A 111 -4.79 5.10 7.25
CA VAL A 111 -4.78 4.66 8.65
C VAL A 111 -3.42 4.91 9.30
N SER A 112 -3.37 4.90 10.64
CA SER A 112 -2.18 5.23 11.43
C SER A 112 -1.61 4.04 12.20
N GLN A 113 -0.94 4.27 13.34
CA GLN A 113 -0.23 3.24 14.10
C GLN A 113 -1.14 2.07 14.55
N ALA A 114 -0.50 0.97 14.96
CA ALA A 114 -1.19 -0.26 15.40
C ALA A 114 -2.13 -0.85 14.34
N THR A 115 -1.75 -0.73 13.06
CA THR A 115 -2.44 -1.34 11.92
C THR A 115 -1.56 -2.40 11.28
N GLN A 116 -2.16 -3.30 10.49
CA GLN A 116 -1.42 -4.37 9.82
C GLN A 116 -1.98 -4.60 8.42
N LEU A 117 -1.12 -4.49 7.40
CA LEU A 117 -1.39 -4.98 6.06
C LEU A 117 -0.27 -5.95 5.69
N ALA A 118 -0.58 -7.24 5.66
CA ALA A 118 0.44 -8.29 5.54
C ALA A 118 -0.01 -9.46 4.66
N ASN A 119 0.87 -9.95 3.79
CA ASN A 119 0.60 -11.10 2.92
C ASN A 119 -0.67 -10.91 2.09
N VAL A 120 -0.68 -9.85 1.27
CA VAL A 120 -1.81 -9.52 0.38
C VAL A 120 -1.34 -9.40 -1.05
N VAL A 121 -2.09 -10.01 -1.96
CA VAL A 121 -1.84 -9.93 -3.40
C VAL A 121 -2.89 -9.02 -4.05
N PHE A 122 -2.44 -8.12 -4.90
CA PHE A 122 -3.26 -7.18 -5.65
C PHE A 122 -3.12 -7.51 -7.14
N ASN A 123 -4.22 -7.98 -7.74
CA ASN A 123 -4.29 -8.28 -9.17
C ASN A 123 -5.05 -7.16 -9.89
N MET A 124 -4.38 -6.48 -10.80
CA MET A 124 -4.91 -5.40 -11.62
C MET A 124 -4.68 -5.70 -13.11
N PRO A 125 -5.47 -5.13 -14.04
CA PRO A 125 -5.22 -5.30 -15.47
C PRO A 125 -3.81 -4.86 -15.87
N ASP A 126 -3.20 -5.59 -16.78
CA ASP A 126 -1.97 -5.17 -17.45
C ASP A 126 -2.21 -3.87 -18.23
N TYR A 127 -1.18 -3.03 -18.30
CA TYR A 127 -1.25 -1.71 -18.98
C TYR A 127 -2.40 -0.81 -18.47
N SER A 128 -2.92 -1.05 -17.27
CA SER A 128 -3.95 -0.20 -16.66
C SER A 128 -3.45 1.23 -16.49
N THR A 129 -4.31 2.19 -16.84
CA THR A 129 -4.07 3.63 -16.63
C THR A 129 -4.82 4.19 -15.43
N GLY A 130 -5.74 3.41 -14.83
CA GLY A 130 -6.62 3.87 -13.75
C GLY A 130 -6.50 3.11 -12.43
N HIS A 131 -5.94 1.90 -12.40
CA HIS A 131 -5.98 1.05 -11.20
C HIS A 131 -4.82 1.33 -10.24
N VAL A 132 -5.13 1.38 -8.95
CA VAL A 132 -4.17 1.54 -7.85
C VAL A 132 -4.31 0.38 -6.86
N GLY A 133 -3.22 -0.28 -6.49
CA GLY A 133 -3.27 -1.36 -5.49
C GLY A 133 -3.68 -0.83 -4.11
N VAL A 134 -2.85 0.02 -3.52
CA VAL A 134 -3.14 0.69 -2.23
C VAL A 134 -2.98 2.20 -2.37
N THR A 135 -3.94 2.95 -1.81
CA THR A 135 -3.92 4.41 -1.72
C THR A 135 -4.07 4.87 -0.27
N SER A 136 -3.52 6.03 0.09
CA SER A 136 -3.71 6.64 1.42
C SER A 136 -4.07 8.14 1.34
N GLN A 137 -4.84 8.50 0.30
CA GLN A 137 -5.03 9.89 -0.12
C GLN A 137 -6.25 10.59 0.51
N TYR A 138 -7.06 9.91 1.33
CA TYR A 138 -8.29 10.52 1.85
C TYR A 138 -8.06 11.53 2.98
N ASP A 139 -6.94 11.44 3.69
CA ASP A 139 -6.63 12.28 4.85
C ASP A 139 -5.14 12.15 5.24
N SER A 140 -4.68 13.03 6.14
CA SER A 140 -3.40 12.85 6.81
C SER A 140 -3.40 11.57 7.66
N ASN A 141 -2.29 10.84 7.63
CA ASN A 141 -2.14 9.57 8.33
C ASN A 141 -0.69 9.38 8.81
N SER A 142 -0.50 8.47 9.78
CA SER A 142 0.76 8.24 10.47
C SER A 142 1.00 6.73 10.62
N ASN A 143 1.03 6.01 9.50
CA ASN A 143 1.26 4.57 9.49
C ASN A 143 2.69 4.20 9.95
N ILE A 144 2.96 2.92 10.19
CA ILE A 144 4.31 2.44 10.51
C ILE A 144 4.79 1.47 9.45
N ILE A 145 4.08 0.38 9.16
CA ILE A 145 4.59 -0.69 8.33
C ILE A 145 3.53 -1.37 7.46
N LEU A 146 3.89 -1.60 6.20
CA LEU A 146 3.24 -2.53 5.28
C LEU A 146 4.25 -3.60 4.88
N ASN A 147 3.86 -4.87 4.86
CA ASN A 147 4.80 -5.94 4.55
C ASN A 147 4.22 -7.08 3.71
N ASP A 148 5.09 -7.73 2.94
CA ASP A 148 4.76 -8.93 2.16
C ASP A 148 3.59 -8.69 1.20
N LEU A 149 3.67 -7.61 0.41
CA LEU A 149 2.63 -7.24 -0.55
C LEU A 149 3.11 -7.50 -1.97
N THR A 150 2.25 -8.10 -2.79
CA THR A 150 2.53 -8.37 -4.21
C THR A 150 1.52 -7.66 -5.10
N PHE A 151 2.01 -6.95 -6.11
CA PHE A 151 1.21 -6.19 -7.05
C PHE A 151 1.46 -6.67 -8.48
N ASN A 152 0.42 -7.09 -9.18
CA ASN A 152 0.46 -7.52 -10.57
C ASN A 152 -0.37 -6.56 -11.43
N GLY A 153 0.24 -5.96 -12.45
CA GLY A 153 -0.40 -4.96 -13.31
C GLY A 153 -0.70 -3.64 -12.58
N GLY A 154 -1.55 -2.79 -13.16
CA GLY A 154 -1.98 -1.53 -12.54
C GLY A 154 -1.17 -0.28 -12.95
N ALA A 155 -1.76 0.89 -12.76
CA ALA A 155 -1.04 2.15 -12.90
C ALA A 155 -0.06 2.36 -11.74
N TYR A 156 -0.50 2.04 -10.52
CA TYR A 156 0.31 2.13 -9.31
C TYR A 156 0.16 0.88 -8.44
N GLY A 157 1.26 0.31 -7.96
CA GLY A 157 1.20 -0.66 -6.86
C GLY A 157 0.76 0.03 -5.56
N LEU A 158 1.59 0.98 -5.11
CA LEU A 158 1.32 1.84 -3.96
C LEU A 158 1.26 3.30 -4.38
N LYS A 159 0.26 4.06 -3.92
CA LYS A 159 0.16 5.52 -4.07
C LYS A 159 -0.07 6.16 -2.70
N LEU A 160 1.02 6.54 -2.05
CA LEU A 160 1.02 6.88 -0.64
C LEU A 160 1.26 8.38 -0.41
N SER A 161 0.59 8.89 0.61
CA SER A 161 0.92 10.12 1.34
C SER A 161 0.73 9.87 2.84
N GLY A 162 1.42 10.61 3.69
CA GLY A 162 1.34 10.43 5.14
C GLY A 162 2.58 10.99 5.83
N GLN A 163 2.75 10.67 7.10
CA GLN A 163 3.93 11.13 7.85
C GLN A 163 5.13 10.20 7.66
N GLN A 164 4.96 8.89 7.84
CA GLN A 164 6.06 7.93 7.68
C GLN A 164 5.57 6.56 7.20
N TRP A 165 6.48 5.82 6.55
CA TRP A 165 6.24 4.48 6.02
C TRP A 165 7.46 3.58 6.15
N ILE A 166 7.27 2.35 6.59
CA ILE A 166 8.18 1.23 6.38
C ILE A 166 7.48 0.26 5.42
N LEU A 167 8.13 -0.01 4.29
CA LEU A 167 7.64 -0.86 3.22
C LEU A 167 8.60 -2.03 3.12
N LYS A 168 8.17 -3.22 3.57
CA LYS A 168 9.04 -4.39 3.64
C LYS A 168 8.57 -5.50 2.72
N ASN A 169 9.45 -6.05 1.89
CA ASN A 169 9.11 -7.14 0.96
C ASN A 169 7.90 -6.77 0.07
N ILE A 170 7.96 -5.58 -0.53
CA ILE A 170 6.99 -5.13 -1.53
C ILE A 170 7.47 -5.59 -2.91
N LYS A 171 6.61 -6.30 -3.63
CA LYS A 171 6.90 -6.83 -4.97
C LYS A 171 5.94 -6.24 -5.97
N THR A 172 6.43 -5.64 -7.05
CA THR A 172 5.59 -5.16 -8.14
C THR A 172 6.07 -5.73 -9.47
N SER A 173 5.14 -6.21 -10.29
CA SER A 173 5.41 -6.67 -11.65
C SER A 173 4.37 -6.11 -12.61
N GLY A 174 4.81 -5.42 -13.66
CA GLY A 174 3.91 -4.89 -14.71
C GLY A 174 3.12 -3.64 -14.30
N THR A 175 3.45 -3.01 -13.17
CA THR A 175 2.91 -1.70 -12.79
C THR A 175 3.52 -0.60 -13.64
N THR A 176 2.79 0.48 -13.96
CA THR A 176 3.44 1.68 -14.55
C THR A 176 4.43 2.30 -13.56
N THR A 177 4.01 2.50 -12.31
CA THR A 177 4.87 2.91 -11.19
C THR A 177 4.69 1.93 -10.03
N GLY A 178 5.78 1.34 -9.54
CA GLY A 178 5.71 0.42 -8.40
C GLY A 178 5.19 1.12 -7.14
N ILE A 179 5.88 2.17 -6.72
CA ILE A 179 5.55 2.97 -5.53
C ILE A 179 5.61 4.45 -5.88
N SER A 180 4.47 5.14 -5.83
CA SER A 180 4.41 6.59 -5.70
C SER A 180 4.49 6.93 -4.21
N ALA A 181 5.69 7.21 -3.73
CA ALA A 181 5.99 7.43 -2.33
C ALA A 181 5.75 8.88 -1.91
N GLY A 182 5.08 9.06 -0.78
CA GLY A 182 4.87 10.35 -0.15
C GLY A 182 4.97 10.28 1.36
N GLY A 183 5.61 11.27 1.94
CA GLY A 183 5.71 11.47 3.39
C GLY A 183 7.03 12.06 3.85
N PHE A 184 7.20 12.17 5.17
CA PHE A 184 8.41 12.74 5.76
C PHE A 184 9.57 11.74 5.75
N SER A 185 9.29 10.47 6.01
CA SER A 185 10.30 9.40 5.96
C SER A 185 9.71 8.12 5.38
N VAL A 186 10.37 7.56 4.37
CA VAL A 186 9.97 6.32 3.71
C VAL A 186 11.15 5.35 3.70
N VAL A 187 10.97 4.18 4.28
CA VAL A 187 11.95 3.09 4.23
C VAL A 187 11.40 1.98 3.35
N CYS A 188 12.15 1.59 2.32
CA CYS A 188 11.90 0.41 1.50
C CYS A 188 12.95 -0.64 1.83
N GLN A 189 12.54 -1.81 2.32
CA GLN A 189 13.46 -2.90 2.65
C GLN A 189 13.04 -4.17 1.91
N ALA A 190 13.98 -4.83 1.24
CA ALA A 190 13.74 -6.08 0.52
C ALA A 190 12.66 -5.94 -0.57
N CYS A 191 12.54 -4.78 -1.22
CA CYS A 191 11.56 -4.55 -2.28
C CYS A 191 12.10 -4.99 -3.64
N SER A 192 11.21 -5.48 -4.52
CA SER A 192 11.56 -5.88 -5.89
C SER A 192 10.59 -5.27 -6.90
N PHE A 193 11.12 -4.61 -7.92
CA PHE A 193 10.33 -3.97 -8.97
C PHE A 193 10.69 -4.55 -10.33
N GLU A 194 9.70 -5.05 -11.07
CA GLU A 194 9.89 -5.68 -12.37
C GLU A 194 8.95 -5.09 -13.42
N TYR A 195 9.46 -4.90 -14.64
CA TYR A 195 8.68 -4.51 -15.82
C TYR A 195 7.84 -3.23 -15.60
N ALA A 196 8.47 -2.17 -15.10
CA ALA A 196 7.82 -0.91 -14.77
C ALA A 196 8.55 0.30 -15.35
N ALA A 197 7.83 1.40 -15.62
CA ALA A 197 8.50 2.64 -16.02
C ALA A 197 9.34 3.20 -14.86
N THR A 198 8.80 3.16 -13.65
CA THR A 198 9.46 3.63 -12.43
C THR A 198 9.26 2.64 -11.29
N GLY A 199 10.33 2.24 -10.61
CA GLY A 199 10.24 1.47 -9.36
C GLY A 199 9.64 2.31 -8.23
N ILE A 200 10.35 3.36 -7.82
CA ILE A 200 9.97 4.28 -6.74
C ILE A 200 9.95 5.72 -7.27
N ALA A 201 8.76 6.33 -7.32
CA ALA A 201 8.58 7.76 -7.52
C ALA A 201 8.49 8.47 -6.16
N ALA A 202 9.60 9.03 -5.70
CA ALA A 202 9.76 9.68 -4.40
C ALA A 202 9.54 11.20 -4.44
N THR A 203 8.88 11.74 -5.46
CA THR A 203 8.65 13.20 -5.58
C THR A 203 7.72 13.76 -4.50
N GLY A 204 6.94 12.91 -3.83
CA GLY A 204 6.09 13.27 -2.69
C GLY A 204 6.77 13.12 -1.33
N VAL A 205 8.03 12.66 -1.29
CA VAL A 205 8.80 12.52 -0.05
C VAL A 205 9.46 13.85 0.26
N SER A 206 9.24 14.41 1.46
CA SER A 206 9.78 15.72 1.85
C SER A 206 11.03 15.64 2.73
N GLY A 207 11.25 14.50 3.40
CA GLY A 207 12.45 14.25 4.19
C GLY A 207 13.35 13.24 3.49
N THR A 208 13.27 11.97 3.87
CA THR A 208 14.21 10.94 3.38
C THR A 208 13.49 9.73 2.80
N VAL A 209 14.02 9.21 1.69
CA VAL A 209 13.74 7.86 1.22
C VAL A 209 14.98 6.98 1.40
N THR A 210 14.84 5.94 2.21
CA THR A 210 15.89 4.95 2.47
C THR A 210 15.51 3.65 1.78
N VAL A 211 16.39 3.08 0.97
CA VAL A 211 16.15 1.83 0.25
C VAL A 211 17.27 0.84 0.57
N VAL A 212 16.90 -0.31 1.12
CA VAL A 212 17.84 -1.35 1.59
C VAL A 212 17.47 -2.69 0.97
N ASP A 213 18.46 -3.49 0.58
CA ASP A 213 18.31 -4.87 0.10
C ASP A 213 17.31 -5.03 -1.06
N SER A 214 17.21 -4.03 -1.93
CA SER A 214 16.15 -3.96 -2.94
C SER A 214 16.67 -4.17 -4.35
N SER A 215 15.82 -4.63 -5.26
CA SER A 215 16.24 -4.99 -6.62
C SER A 215 15.27 -4.49 -7.69
N GLY A 216 15.82 -4.26 -8.89
CA GLY A 216 15.05 -3.87 -10.07
C GLY A 216 15.39 -4.76 -11.26
N LEU A 217 14.39 -5.05 -12.09
CA LEU A 217 14.53 -5.72 -13.38
C LEU A 217 13.69 -4.99 -14.43
N ASP A 218 14.29 -4.68 -15.58
CA ASP A 218 13.62 -4.05 -16.73
C ASP A 218 12.80 -2.81 -16.33
N LEU A 219 13.46 -1.85 -15.70
CA LEU A 219 12.86 -0.57 -15.29
C LEU A 219 13.26 0.57 -16.23
N GLY A 220 12.44 1.61 -16.34
CA GLY A 220 12.91 2.90 -16.89
C GLY A 220 13.87 3.58 -15.92
N VAL A 221 13.45 3.68 -14.65
CA VAL A 221 14.26 4.20 -13.54
C VAL A 221 13.92 3.44 -12.26
N PHE A 222 14.93 3.12 -11.44
CA PHE A 222 14.70 2.47 -10.16
C PHE A 222 14.10 3.43 -9.13
N LEU A 223 14.74 4.59 -8.90
CA LEU A 223 14.22 5.64 -8.03
C LEU A 223 14.27 7.01 -8.73
N SER A 224 13.13 7.70 -8.78
CA SER A 224 13.03 9.08 -9.27
C SER A 224 12.61 10.02 -8.14
N GLY A 225 13.29 11.15 -7.98
CA GLY A 225 12.97 12.18 -7.00
C GLY A 225 13.15 13.60 -7.55
N THR A 226 12.99 14.60 -6.68
CA THR A 226 13.22 16.01 -6.99
C THR A 226 14.36 16.55 -6.13
N ASN A 227 15.23 17.38 -6.73
CA ASN A 227 16.24 18.10 -5.97
C ASN A 227 15.58 19.25 -5.18
N SER A 228 15.74 19.25 -3.85
CA SER A 228 15.20 20.29 -2.96
C SER A 228 16.14 21.49 -2.79
N GLY A 229 17.43 21.35 -3.13
CA GLY A 229 18.46 22.35 -2.85
C GLY A 229 18.82 22.51 -1.36
N GLY A 230 18.41 21.57 -0.50
CA GLY A 230 18.76 21.51 0.92
C GLY A 230 18.53 20.11 1.52
N ALA A 231 18.23 20.01 2.81
CA ALA A 231 18.08 18.74 3.53
C ALA A 231 16.82 17.91 3.19
N GLY A 232 15.93 18.44 2.34
CA GLY A 232 14.73 17.73 1.90
C GLY A 232 15.02 16.75 0.77
N ASN A 233 14.20 15.71 0.65
CA ASN A 233 14.23 14.71 -0.42
C ASN A 233 15.58 13.94 -0.49
N SER A 234 16.21 13.71 0.65
CA SER A 234 17.45 12.94 0.71
C SER A 234 17.19 11.47 0.38
N VAL A 235 18.19 10.82 -0.20
CA VAL A 235 18.13 9.41 -0.59
C VAL A 235 19.28 8.68 0.07
N VAL A 236 18.96 7.56 0.69
CA VAL A 236 19.95 6.60 1.20
C VAL A 236 19.69 5.27 0.51
N LEU A 237 20.70 4.73 -0.17
CA LEU A 237 20.64 3.41 -0.77
C LEU A 237 21.66 2.49 -0.10
N GLU A 238 21.27 1.26 0.18
CA GLU A 238 22.16 0.22 0.68
C GLU A 238 21.84 -1.12 0.02
N ASN A 239 22.83 -1.81 -0.55
CA ASN A 239 22.65 -3.11 -1.19
C ASN A 239 21.48 -3.11 -2.24
N VAL A 240 21.54 -2.17 -3.19
CA VAL A 240 20.54 -2.04 -4.27
C VAL A 240 21.06 -2.65 -5.56
N SER A 241 20.37 -3.68 -6.07
CA SER A 241 20.73 -4.37 -7.31
C SER A 241 19.89 -3.89 -8.48
N TYR A 242 20.50 -3.09 -9.36
CA TYR A 242 19.93 -2.68 -10.63
C TYR A 242 21.04 -2.26 -11.60
N SER A 243 20.91 -2.53 -12.90
CA SER A 243 21.96 -2.23 -13.90
C SER A 243 21.72 -0.96 -14.72
N GLY A 244 20.52 -0.36 -14.64
CA GLY A 244 20.15 0.82 -15.41
C GLY A 244 20.30 2.15 -14.65
N THR A 245 19.38 3.08 -14.90
CA THR A 245 19.26 4.36 -14.17
C THR A 245 18.76 4.11 -12.75
N THR A 246 19.66 4.04 -11.79
CA THR A 246 19.34 3.74 -10.38
C THR A 246 18.69 4.93 -9.68
N VAL A 247 19.25 6.12 -9.84
CA VAL A 247 18.65 7.35 -9.28
C VAL A 247 18.58 8.45 -10.34
N GLN A 248 17.38 9.00 -10.49
CA GLN A 248 17.12 10.19 -11.29
C GLN A 248 16.57 11.31 -10.39
N MET A 249 17.16 12.50 -10.48
CA MET A 249 16.74 13.68 -9.74
C MET A 249 16.35 14.80 -10.70
N SER A 250 15.11 15.27 -10.60
CA SER A 250 14.58 16.34 -11.47
C SER A 250 14.82 16.06 -12.97
N GLY A 251 14.64 14.79 -13.39
CA GLY A 251 14.85 14.34 -14.76
C GLY A 251 16.30 14.04 -15.15
N SER A 252 17.29 14.36 -14.30
CA SER A 252 18.70 14.08 -14.55
C SER A 252 19.16 12.81 -13.84
N THR A 253 19.84 11.92 -14.56
CA THR A 253 20.46 10.73 -13.97
C THR A 253 21.62 11.13 -13.07
N VAL A 254 21.58 10.76 -11.80
CA VAL A 254 22.65 11.05 -10.81
C VAL A 254 23.35 9.79 -10.31
N LEU A 255 22.74 8.62 -10.52
CA LEU A 255 23.35 7.32 -10.24
C LEU A 255 22.89 6.29 -11.26
N SER A 256 23.82 5.48 -11.74
CA SER A 256 23.56 4.33 -12.61
C SER A 256 24.28 3.10 -12.08
N GLY A 257 23.73 1.92 -12.34
CA GLY A 257 24.29 0.66 -11.87
C GLY A 257 24.01 0.37 -10.39
N SER A 258 24.49 -0.78 -9.93
CA SER A 258 24.17 -1.31 -8.61
C SER A 258 24.94 -0.58 -7.50
N VAL A 259 24.36 -0.57 -6.31
CA VAL A 259 24.97 -0.04 -5.07
C VAL A 259 25.24 -1.23 -4.16
N THR A 260 26.50 -1.62 -3.98
CA THR A 260 26.86 -2.77 -3.14
C THR A 260 26.89 -2.43 -1.65
N ASP A 261 27.42 -1.26 -1.30
CA ASP A 261 27.50 -0.74 0.07
C ASP A 261 26.45 0.36 0.25
N THR A 262 26.84 1.53 0.80
CA THR A 262 25.96 2.67 1.02
C THR A 262 26.21 3.77 -0.01
N TRP A 263 25.14 4.38 -0.53
CA TRP A 263 25.18 5.61 -1.31
C TRP A 263 24.18 6.62 -0.76
N VAL A 264 24.54 7.90 -0.77
CA VAL A 264 23.73 8.97 -0.22
C VAL A 264 23.65 10.13 -1.19
N TYR A 265 22.46 10.74 -1.29
CA TYR A 265 22.23 12.00 -1.97
C TYR A 265 21.42 12.97 -1.10
N GLY A 266 21.81 14.25 -1.12
CA GLY A 266 21.24 15.32 -0.31
C GLY A 266 22.13 15.71 0.86
N ASP A 267 21.77 16.81 1.53
CA ASP A 267 22.43 17.25 2.75
C ASP A 267 21.84 16.46 3.93
N LEU A 268 22.64 15.55 4.53
CA LEU A 268 22.29 14.79 5.73
C LEU A 268 22.43 15.64 7.01
#